data_AF-A0A833SNZ6-F1
#
_entry.id   AF-A0A833SNZ6-F1
#
_cell.length_a   1.000
_cell.length_b   1.000
_cell.length_c   1.000
_cell.angle_alpha   90.00
_cell.angle_beta   90.00
_cell.angle_gamma   90.00
#
_symmetry.space_group_name_H-M   'P 1'
#
loop_
_entity.id
_entity.type
_entity.pdbx_description
1 polymer ?
#
loop_
_entity_poly.entity_id
_entity_poly.type
_entity_poly.pdbx_seq_one_letter_code
_entity_poly.pdbx_strand_id
1 'polypeptide(L)'
;MVALITEFDEALAMDFASVGELIVRVKETRNRINRQSRENLKGVTMIPNQYAAVKVLSLFPTQYWGNHVDYSSEGFHLDKVEALLRNVFMDKSRGQIDAMQAQTVPVNYAASN
;
A
#
# COMPACT_ATOMS: atom_id res chain seq x y z
N MET A 1 6.00 -21.27 -1.33
CA MET A 1 5.58 -20.25 -0.34
C MET A 1 6.34 -18.95 -0.57
N VAL A 2 7.68 -18.97 -0.54
CA VAL A 2 8.52 -17.80 -0.87
C VAL A 2 8.12 -17.20 -2.22
N ALA A 3 8.00 -18.01 -3.28
CA ALA A 3 7.61 -17.53 -4.61
C ALA A 3 6.27 -16.77 -4.66
N LEU A 4 5.26 -17.15 -3.86
CA LEU A 4 3.95 -16.46 -3.84
C LEU A 4 4.03 -15.11 -3.12
N ILE A 5 4.84 -15.04 -2.06
CA ILE A 5 5.07 -13.77 -1.35
C ILE A 5 5.93 -12.85 -2.23
N THR A 6 6.94 -13.40 -2.92
CA THR A 6 7.75 -12.67 -3.90
C THR A 6 6.89 -12.09 -5.01
N GLU A 7 5.95 -12.85 -5.57
CA GLU A 7 4.99 -12.36 -6.58
C GLU A 7 4.18 -11.15 -6.06
N PHE A 8 3.74 -11.20 -4.80
CA PHE A 8 3.02 -10.08 -4.19
C PHE A 8 3.92 -8.83 -4.03
N ASP A 9 5.15 -9.02 -3.57
CA ASP A 9 6.12 -7.93 -3.42
C ASP A 9 6.53 -7.33 -4.77
N GLU A 10 6.65 -8.14 -5.83
CA GLU A 10 6.89 -7.69 -7.20
C GLU A 10 5.72 -6.83 -7.72
N ALA A 11 4.47 -7.25 -7.47
CA ALA A 11 3.29 -6.48 -7.88
C ALA A 11 3.22 -5.10 -7.20
N LEU A 12 3.71 -4.99 -5.96
CA LEU A 12 3.83 -3.73 -5.22
C LEU A 12 5.01 -2.86 -5.70
N ALA A 13 6.11 -3.49 -6.13
CA ALA A 13 7.30 -2.79 -6.60
C ALA A 13 7.12 -2.21 -8.01
N MET A 14 6.26 -2.81 -8.83
CA MET A 14 5.94 -2.30 -10.17
C MET A 14 5.45 -0.85 -10.12
N ASP A 15 5.85 -0.09 -11.15
CA ASP A 15 5.38 1.27 -11.32
C ASP A 15 3.85 1.31 -11.55
N PHE A 16 3.23 2.45 -11.31
CA PHE A 16 1.80 2.65 -11.48
C PHE A 16 1.49 4.06 -11.97
N ALA A 17 0.59 4.14 -12.96
CA ALA A 17 0.13 5.41 -13.49
C ALA A 17 -0.89 6.10 -12.56
N SER A 18 -1.56 5.34 -11.69
CA SER A 18 -2.49 5.87 -10.69
C SER A 18 -2.56 4.98 -9.44
N VAL A 19 -2.96 5.57 -8.30
CA VAL A 19 -3.27 4.81 -7.07
C VAL A 19 -4.32 3.73 -7.33
N GLY A 20 -5.34 4.04 -8.14
CA GLY A 20 -6.37 3.08 -8.49
C GLY A 20 -5.84 1.83 -9.20
N GLU A 21 -4.94 2.02 -10.16
CA GLU A 21 -4.28 0.93 -10.87
C GLU A 21 -3.48 0.02 -9.93
N LEU A 22 -2.69 0.61 -9.01
CA LEU A 22 -1.95 -0.12 -8.00
C LEU A 22 -2.91 -0.99 -7.15
N ILE A 23 -4.01 -0.42 -6.66
CA ILE A 23 -4.93 -1.15 -5.78
C ILE A 23 -5.61 -2.31 -6.50
N VAL A 24 -6.03 -2.12 -7.76
CA VAL A 24 -6.59 -3.22 -8.58
C VAL A 24 -5.58 -4.35 -8.68
N ARG A 25 -4.34 -4.04 -9.07
CA ARG A 25 -3.26 -5.04 -9.22
C ARG A 25 -2.99 -5.80 -7.93
N VAL A 26 -2.95 -5.09 -6.79
CA VAL A 26 -2.74 -5.68 -5.46
C VAL A 26 -3.89 -6.60 -5.08
N LYS A 27 -5.15 -6.19 -5.30
CA LYS A 27 -6.34 -7.00 -5.01
C LYS A 27 -6.37 -8.27 -5.86
N GLU A 28 -6.10 -8.16 -7.15
CA GLU A 28 -6.06 -9.30 -8.07
C GLU A 28 -4.96 -10.29 -7.71
N THR A 29 -3.74 -9.80 -7.50
CA THR A 29 -2.58 -10.63 -7.13
C THR A 29 -2.83 -11.33 -5.79
N ARG A 30 -3.31 -10.59 -4.77
CA ARG A 30 -3.73 -11.16 -3.48
C ARG A 30 -4.77 -12.27 -3.65
N ASN A 31 -5.81 -12.02 -4.43
CA ASN A 31 -6.91 -12.96 -4.61
C ASN A 31 -6.43 -14.23 -5.33
N ARG A 32 -5.57 -14.09 -6.35
CA ARG A 32 -4.91 -15.21 -7.03
C ARG A 32 -4.08 -16.05 -6.07
N ILE A 33 -3.15 -15.42 -5.35
CA ILE A 33 -2.27 -16.10 -4.39
C ILE A 33 -3.09 -16.81 -3.30
N ASN A 34 -4.08 -16.13 -2.71
CA ASN A 34 -4.89 -16.71 -1.65
C ASN A 34 -5.77 -17.85 -2.14
N ARG A 35 -6.26 -17.78 -3.37
CA ARG A 35 -7.00 -18.90 -3.99
C ARG A 35 -6.07 -20.11 -4.16
N GLN A 36 -4.91 -19.93 -4.79
CA GLN A 36 -3.93 -21.00 -4.96
C GLN A 36 -3.47 -21.58 -3.61
N SER A 37 -3.24 -20.73 -2.62
CA SER A 37 -2.88 -21.14 -1.26
C SER A 37 -4.01 -21.97 -0.62
N ARG A 38 -5.26 -21.56 -0.73
CA ARG A 38 -6.39 -22.33 -0.17
C ARG A 38 -6.54 -23.70 -0.81
N GLU A 39 -6.41 -23.76 -2.13
CA GLU A 39 -6.48 -24.99 -2.93
C GLU A 39 -5.35 -25.97 -2.56
N ASN A 40 -4.12 -25.48 -2.36
CA ASN A 40 -2.94 -26.34 -2.21
C ASN A 40 -2.47 -26.53 -0.74
N LEU A 41 -2.86 -25.64 0.17
CA LEU A 41 -2.37 -25.57 1.55
C LEU A 41 -3.51 -25.67 2.57
N LYS A 42 -4.54 -26.49 2.30
CA LYS A 42 -5.62 -26.78 3.25
C LYS A 42 -6.33 -25.53 3.79
N GLY A 43 -6.64 -24.57 2.93
CA GLY A 43 -7.39 -23.37 3.31
C GLY A 43 -6.56 -22.21 3.88
N VAL A 44 -5.22 -22.31 3.91
CA VAL A 44 -4.37 -21.20 4.38
C VAL A 44 -4.57 -19.95 3.53
N THR A 45 -4.76 -18.80 4.19
CA THR A 45 -4.76 -17.48 3.56
C THR A 45 -3.36 -16.88 3.67
N MET A 46 -2.63 -16.84 2.55
CA MET A 46 -1.22 -16.45 2.50
C MET A 46 -1.00 -14.94 2.64
N ILE A 47 -1.91 -14.15 2.07
CA ILE A 47 -1.86 -12.68 2.06
C ILE A 47 -3.12 -12.16 2.79
N PRO A 48 -3.08 -12.07 4.13
CA PRO A 48 -4.16 -11.47 4.91
C PRO A 48 -4.47 -10.04 4.47
N ASN A 49 -5.70 -9.59 4.74
CA ASN A 49 -6.14 -8.26 4.34
C ASN A 49 -5.28 -7.16 5.01
N GLN A 50 -5.04 -7.31 6.32
CA GLN A 50 -4.19 -6.43 7.12
C GLN A 50 -2.75 -6.38 6.58
N TYR A 51 -2.19 -7.52 6.19
CA TYR A 51 -0.84 -7.57 5.61
C TYR A 51 -0.76 -6.78 4.30
N ALA A 52 -1.73 -6.97 3.41
CA ALA A 52 -1.81 -6.20 2.16
C ALA A 52 -1.97 -4.70 2.44
N ALA A 53 -2.81 -4.32 3.41
CA ALA A 53 -3.01 -2.94 3.82
C ALA A 53 -1.70 -2.27 4.31
N VAL A 54 -0.93 -2.92 5.19
CA VAL A 54 0.39 -2.40 5.64
C VAL A 54 1.33 -2.24 4.45
N LYS A 55 1.43 -3.26 3.60
CA LYS A 55 2.33 -3.26 2.45
C LYS A 55 2.01 -2.14 1.47
N VAL A 56 0.73 -1.91 1.17
CA VAL A 56 0.31 -0.79 0.32
C VAL A 56 0.66 0.54 0.99
N LEU A 57 0.31 0.75 2.25
CA LEU A 57 0.63 2.00 2.97
C LEU A 57 2.14 2.30 2.99
N SER A 58 2.97 1.26 3.10
CA SER A 58 4.44 1.41 3.12
C SER A 58 5.04 2.00 1.83
N LEU A 59 4.27 2.02 0.73
CA LEU A 59 4.69 2.64 -0.53
C LEU A 59 4.48 4.16 -0.56
N PHE A 60 3.72 4.72 0.38
CA PHE A 60 3.32 6.13 0.37
C PHE A 60 3.96 6.89 1.53
N PRO A 61 4.31 8.17 1.35
CA PRO A 61 4.95 8.95 2.41
C PRO A 61 4.01 9.15 3.61
N THR A 62 4.42 8.67 4.79
CA THR A 62 3.58 8.60 6.00
C THR A 62 3.04 9.95 6.46
N GLN A 63 3.73 11.05 6.17
CA GLN A 63 3.29 12.40 6.56
C GLN A 63 1.92 12.80 5.98
N TYR A 64 1.49 12.16 4.88
CA TYR A 64 0.21 12.49 4.24
C TYR A 64 -0.97 11.65 4.76
N TRP A 65 -0.72 10.50 5.39
CA TRP A 65 -1.79 9.56 5.76
C TRP A 65 -1.71 9.03 7.20
N GLY A 66 -0.56 9.12 7.87
CA GLY A 66 -0.29 8.43 9.15
C GLY A 66 -1.32 8.68 10.24
N ASN A 67 -1.79 9.93 10.39
CA ASN A 67 -2.77 10.31 11.40
C ASN A 67 -4.23 9.96 11.05
N HIS A 68 -4.48 9.42 9.86
CA HIS A 68 -5.82 9.15 9.32
C HIS A 68 -6.10 7.65 9.17
N VAL A 69 -5.18 6.78 9.61
CA VAL A 69 -5.37 5.32 9.56
C VAL A 69 -6.11 4.84 10.80
N ASP A 70 -7.20 4.12 10.57
CA ASP A 70 -7.90 3.37 11.59
C ASP A 70 -7.22 2.00 11.79
N TYR A 71 -6.54 1.84 12.93
CA TYR A 71 -5.81 0.61 13.30
C TYR A 71 -6.68 -0.43 14.03
N SER A 72 -8.01 -0.28 14.04
CA SER A 72 -8.90 -1.30 14.59
C SER A 72 -9.00 -2.53 13.70
N SER A 73 -9.44 -3.67 14.26
CA SER A 73 -9.64 -4.92 13.50
C SER A 73 -10.69 -4.78 12.39
N GLU A 74 -11.67 -3.89 12.56
CA GLU A 74 -12.73 -3.57 11.58
C GLU A 74 -12.31 -2.44 10.63
N GLY A 75 -11.37 -1.61 11.07
CA GLY A 75 -10.80 -0.45 10.39
C GLY A 75 -9.76 -0.82 9.35
N PHE A 76 -8.88 -1.73 9.71
CA PHE A 76 -7.63 -1.91 9.01
C PHE A 76 -7.75 -2.93 7.88
N HIS A 77 -8.40 -2.50 6.80
CA HIS A 77 -8.64 -3.28 5.59
C HIS A 77 -8.22 -2.50 4.33
N LEU A 78 -7.82 -3.25 3.31
CA LEU A 78 -7.34 -2.73 2.03
C LEU A 78 -8.33 -1.78 1.36
N ASP A 79 -9.64 -2.01 1.50
CA ASP A 79 -10.67 -1.11 0.95
C ASP A 79 -10.71 0.25 1.66
N LYS A 80 -10.52 0.28 2.99
CA LYS A 80 -10.41 1.54 3.75
C LYS A 80 -9.10 2.26 3.46
N VAL A 81 -8.01 1.51 3.29
CA VAL A 81 -6.72 2.04 2.84
C VAL A 81 -6.81 2.61 1.44
N GLU A 82 -7.51 1.96 0.52
CA GLU A 82 -7.77 2.49 -0.82
C GLU A 82 -8.50 3.84 -0.74
N ALA A 83 -9.59 3.91 0.03
CA ALA A 83 -10.35 5.15 0.19
C ALA A 83 -9.48 6.27 0.78
N LEU A 84 -8.67 5.96 1.80
CA LEU A 84 -7.72 6.91 2.38
C LEU A 84 -6.71 7.42 1.34
N LEU A 85 -6.06 6.51 0.61
CA LEU A 85 -5.04 6.87 -0.37
C LEU A 85 -5.61 7.64 -1.56
N ARG A 86 -6.81 7.29 -2.03
CA ARG A 86 -7.51 8.07 -3.07
C ARG A 86 -7.90 9.46 -2.59
N ASN A 87 -8.29 9.62 -1.32
CA ASN A 87 -8.58 10.94 -0.77
C ASN A 87 -7.32 11.82 -0.67
N VAL A 88 -6.17 11.22 -0.36
CA VAL A 88 -4.91 11.94 -0.15
C VAL A 88 -4.18 12.22 -1.47
N PHE A 89 -4.07 11.21 -2.34
CA PHE A 89 -3.24 11.25 -3.55
C PHE A 89 -4.05 11.26 -4.84
N MET A 90 -5.38 11.09 -4.79
CA MET A 90 -6.24 10.99 -5.97
C MET A 90 -5.73 9.90 -6.93
N ASP A 91 -5.71 10.16 -8.23
CA ASP A 91 -5.18 9.24 -9.25
C ASP A 91 -3.72 9.57 -9.63
N LYS A 92 -2.92 10.13 -8.71
CA LYS A 92 -1.50 10.41 -8.97
C LYS A 92 -0.71 9.13 -9.25
N SER A 93 0.28 9.25 -10.13
CA SER A 93 1.28 8.21 -10.39
C SER A 93 2.34 8.16 -9.29
N ARG A 94 3.15 7.09 -9.27
CA ARG A 94 4.29 6.96 -8.35
C ARG A 94 5.23 8.17 -8.44
N GLY A 95 5.66 8.53 -9.65
CA GLY A 95 6.59 9.65 -9.84
C GLY A 95 6.03 11.00 -9.37
N GLN A 96 4.71 11.22 -9.47
CA GLN A 96 4.08 12.44 -8.94
C GLN A 96 4.08 12.46 -7.41
N ILE A 97 3.89 11.31 -6.76
CA ILE A 97 3.93 11.18 -5.31
C ILE A 97 5.37 11.36 -4.79
N ASP A 98 6.35 10.76 -5.46
CA ASP A 98 7.77 10.93 -5.13
C ASP A 98 8.19 12.40 -5.26
N ALA A 99 7.72 13.09 -6.30
CA ALA A 99 7.95 14.52 -6.49
C ALA A 99 7.34 15.38 -5.36
N MET A 100 6.15 15.00 -4.84
CA MET A 100 5.55 15.69 -3.68
C MET A 100 6.44 15.58 -2.44
N GLN A 101 7.04 14.41 -2.21
CA GLN A 101 7.98 14.20 -1.10
C GLN A 101 9.31 14.96 -1.28
N ALA A 102 9.81 15.10 -2.51
CA ALA A 102 11.01 15.90 -2.78
C ALA A 102 10.79 17.41 -2.57
N GLN A 103 9.56 17.89 -2.71
CA GLN A 103 9.21 19.31 -2.53
C GLN A 103 8.96 19.71 -1.07
N THR A 104 8.77 18.77 -0.14
CA THR A 104 8.77 19.07 1.29
C THR A 104 10.17 19.52 1.72
N VAL A 105 10.37 20.84 1.76
CA VAL A 105 11.61 21.53 2.15
C VAL A 105 12.11 20.99 3.49
N PRO A 106 13.43 20.73 3.67
CA PRO A 106 13.96 20.40 4.99
C PRO A 106 13.65 21.56 5.93
N VAL A 107 13.06 21.24 7.09
CA VAL A 107 12.87 22.20 8.18
C VAL A 107 14.27 22.56 8.68
N ASN A 108 14.82 23.66 8.16
CA ASN A 108 16.00 24.27 8.74
C ASN A 108 15.60 24.75 10.13
N TYR A 109 15.94 23.98 11.16
CA TYR A 109 16.09 24.53 12.50
C TYR A 109 17.24 25.54 12.42
N ALA A 110 16.91 26.79 12.08
CA ALA A 110 17.84 27.89 12.31
C ALA A 110 18.18 27.86 13.80
N ALA A 111 19.45 27.60 14.10
CA ALA A 111 19.98 27.73 15.45
C ALA A 111 19.67 29.17 15.91
N SER A 112 18.75 29.30 16.86
CA SER A 112 18.57 30.57 17.57
C SER A 112 19.85 30.84 18.37
N ASN A 113 20.47 31.97 18.05
CA ASN A 113 21.58 32.56 18.80
C ASN A 113 21.22 32.85 20.26
#